data_AF-V8PG44-F1
#
_entry.id   AF-V8PG44-F1
#
_cell.length_a   1.000
_cell.length_b   1.000
_cell.length_c   1.000
_cell.angle_alpha   90.00
_cell.angle_beta   90.00
_cell.angle_gamma   90.00
#
_symmetry.space_group_name_H-M   'P 1'
#
loop_
_entity.id
_entity.type
_entity.pdbx_description
1 polymer ?
#
loop_
_entity_poly.entity_id
_entity_poly.type
_entity_poly.pdbx_seq_one_letter_code
_entity_poly.pdbx_strand_id
1 'polypeptide(L)'
;MPLKACKTMGHILCKFHVFTGYGNLSPKTAGGQLFCVFFAIFGIPLNIVFLQHIGKMLSMVCERLAKWLYRKGVKKKTARGLTLLFFLVMGILVFLCVPSVIIRKIEGWSYSEAIYFTFITLSTIGFGDYMIGKEAT
;
A
#
# COMPACT_ATOMS: atom_id res chain seq x y z
N MET A 1 -10.63 -24.63 -3.14
CA MET A 1 -11.12 -23.24 -3.19
C MET A 1 -10.09 -22.13 -2.81
N PRO A 2 -8.74 -22.30 -2.86
CA PRO A 2 -7.81 -21.18 -2.58
C PRO A 2 -7.42 -20.34 -3.82
N LEU A 3 -7.66 -20.85 -5.04
CA LEU A 3 -7.17 -20.25 -6.29
C LEU A 3 -7.87 -18.93 -6.67
N LYS A 4 -9.14 -18.71 -6.29
CA LYS A 4 -9.84 -17.44 -6.57
C LYS A 4 -9.33 -16.29 -5.70
N ALA A 5 -9.01 -16.55 -4.44
CA ALA A 5 -8.42 -15.55 -3.55
C ALA A 5 -7.02 -15.15 -4.04
N CYS A 6 -6.21 -16.12 -4.47
CA CYS A 6 -4.89 -15.87 -5.06
C CYS A 6 -4.95 -14.93 -6.28
N LYS A 7 -5.97 -15.06 -7.13
CA LYS A 7 -6.13 -14.22 -8.33
C LYS A 7 -6.57 -12.78 -8.00
N THR A 8 -7.52 -12.60 -7.08
CA THR A 8 -8.01 -11.28 -6.68
C THR A 8 -6.99 -10.51 -5.83
N MET A 9 -6.26 -11.19 -4.94
CA MET A 9 -5.20 -10.58 -4.11
C MET A 9 -3.93 -10.32 -4.92
N GLY A 10 -3.60 -11.19 -5.88
CA GLY A 10 -2.56 -10.95 -6.88
C GLY A 10 -2.83 -9.70 -7.72
N HIS A 11 -4.09 -9.38 -8.04
CA HIS A 11 -4.44 -8.12 -8.70
C HIS A 11 -4.21 -6.86 -7.83
N ILE A 12 -4.41 -6.95 -6.52
CA ILE A 12 -4.15 -5.84 -5.58
C ILE A 12 -2.64 -5.66 -5.40
N LEU A 13 -1.91 -6.76 -5.19
CA LEU A 13 -0.45 -6.76 -5.07
C LEU A 13 0.23 -6.32 -6.38
N CYS A 14 -0.30 -6.71 -7.54
CA CYS A 14 0.18 -6.26 -8.84
C CYS A 14 -0.08 -4.76 -9.06
N LYS A 15 -1.22 -4.21 -8.60
CA LYS A 15 -1.42 -2.75 -8.60
C LYS A 15 -0.43 -2.00 -7.70
N PHE A 16 -0.03 -2.58 -6.56
CA PHE A 16 1.06 -2.04 -5.72
C PHE A 16 2.43 -2.16 -6.41
N HIS A 17 2.70 -3.29 -7.05
CA HIS A 17 3.95 -3.57 -7.78
C HIS A 17 4.12 -2.69 -9.04
N VAL A 18 3.01 -2.32 -9.69
CA VAL A 18 2.97 -1.40 -10.84
C VAL A 18 3.41 0.01 -10.44
N PHE A 19 3.20 0.44 -9.20
CA PHE A 19 3.71 1.73 -8.71
C PHE A 19 5.24 1.71 -8.47
N THR A 20 5.81 0.55 -8.16
CA THR A 20 7.25 0.39 -7.92
C THR A 20 8.05 0.26 -9.22
N GLY A 21 7.42 -0.24 -10.30
CA GLY A 21 8.03 -0.23 -11.62
C GLY A 21 9.30 -1.08 -11.73
N TYR A 22 9.29 -2.32 -11.23
CA TYR A 22 10.43 -3.26 -11.32
C TYR A 22 10.90 -3.60 -12.76
N GLY A 23 10.29 -3.01 -13.80
CA GLY A 23 10.73 -3.11 -15.21
C GLY A 23 10.49 -4.46 -15.89
N ASN A 24 10.23 -5.53 -15.14
CA ASN A 24 10.15 -6.89 -15.67
C ASN A 24 8.75 -7.31 -16.20
N LEU A 25 7.69 -6.55 -15.87
CA LEU A 25 6.30 -6.80 -16.26
C LEU A 25 5.77 -5.65 -17.15
N SER A 26 6.34 -5.49 -18.34
CA SER A 26 5.82 -4.54 -19.34
C SER A 26 5.03 -5.29 -20.42
N PRO A 27 3.79 -4.86 -20.76
CA PRO A 27 3.04 -5.48 -21.85
C PRO A 27 3.80 -5.31 -23.17
N LYS A 28 4.26 -6.43 -23.74
CA LYS A 28 5.01 -6.44 -25.01
C LYS A 28 4.10 -6.35 -26.24
N THR A 29 2.79 -6.52 -26.07
CA THR A 29 1.80 -6.46 -27.15
C THR A 29 1.29 -5.04 -27.35
N ALA A 30 1.18 -4.57 -28.60
CA ALA A 30 0.69 -3.24 -28.94
C ALA A 30 -0.70 -2.92 -28.32
N GLY A 31 -1.63 -3.89 -28.34
CA GLY A 31 -2.96 -3.71 -27.74
C GLY A 31 -2.93 -3.53 -26.22
N GLY A 32 -2.05 -4.26 -25.51
CA GLY A 32 -1.88 -4.12 -24.06
C GLY A 32 -1.29 -2.78 -23.65
N GLN A 33 -0.37 -2.24 -24.45
CA GLN A 33 0.22 -0.90 -24.22
C GLN A 33 -0.84 0.19 -24.37
N LEU A 34 -1.65 0.13 -25.43
CA LEU A 34 -2.72 1.10 -25.65
C LEU A 34 -3.76 1.08 -24.53
N PHE A 35 -4.14 -0.12 -24.06
CA PHE A 35 -5.03 -0.27 -22.91
C PHE A 35 -4.46 0.35 -21.62
N CYS A 36 -3.16 0.16 -21.35
CA CYS A 36 -2.49 0.78 -20.20
C CYS A 36 -2.54 2.31 -20.24
N VAL A 37 -2.35 2.92 -21.42
CA VAL A 37 -2.42 4.38 -21.58
C VAL A 37 -3.82 4.91 -21.26
N PHE A 38 -4.87 4.29 -21.81
CA PHE A 38 -6.25 4.68 -21.50
C PHE A 38 -6.58 4.51 -20.00
N PHE A 39 -6.16 3.39 -19.40
CA PHE A 39 -6.38 3.16 -17.97
C PHE A 39 -5.67 4.20 -17.09
N ALA A 40 -4.46 4.62 -17.46
CA ALA A 40 -3.73 5.66 -16.72
C ALA A 40 -4.44 7.02 -16.79
N ILE A 41 -4.91 7.42 -17.97
CA ILE A 41 -5.58 8.71 -18.19
C ILE A 41 -6.82 8.87 -17.30
N PHE A 42 -7.64 7.83 -17.16
CA PHE A 42 -8.82 7.88 -16.28
C PHE A 42 -8.53 7.48 -14.83
N GLY A 43 -7.58 6.58 -14.62
CA GLY A 43 -7.25 6.03 -13.29
C GLY A 43 -6.51 7.04 -12.40
N ILE A 44 -5.58 7.81 -12.95
CA ILE A 44 -4.84 8.84 -12.20
C ILE A 44 -5.79 9.90 -11.59
N PRO A 45 -6.65 10.58 -12.37
CA PRO A 45 -7.55 11.59 -11.81
C PRO A 45 -8.55 11.00 -10.83
N LEU A 46 -9.09 9.80 -11.10
CA LEU A 46 -10.00 9.13 -10.17
C LEU A 46 -9.32 8.80 -8.83
N ASN A 47 -8.08 8.31 -8.88
CA ASN A 47 -7.29 8.02 -7.68
C ASN A 47 -7.01 9.30 -6.87
N ILE A 48 -6.73 10.44 -7.53
CA ILE A 48 -6.50 11.71 -6.84
C ILE A 48 -7.75 12.16 -6.09
N VAL A 49 -8.93 12.14 -6.74
CA VAL A 49 -10.19 12.51 -6.08
C VAL A 49 -10.49 11.57 -4.90
N PHE A 50 -10.28 10.26 -5.10
CA PHE A 50 -10.47 9.28 -4.03
C PHE A 50 -9.51 9.51 -2.83
N LEU A 51 -8.24 9.82 -3.10
CA LEU A 51 -7.27 10.16 -2.06
C LEU A 51 -7.67 11.42 -1.29
N GLN A 52 -8.23 12.42 -1.95
CA GLN A 52 -8.76 13.61 -1.28
C GLN A 52 -9.92 13.26 -0.32
N HIS A 53 -10.83 12.36 -0.74
CA HIS A 53 -11.91 11.88 0.12
C HIS A 53 -11.39 11.14 1.36
N ILE A 54 -10.42 10.24 1.18
CA ILE A 54 -9.77 9.54 2.29
C ILE A 54 -9.06 10.53 3.22
N GLY A 55 -8.33 11.51 2.66
CA GLY A 55 -7.62 12.53 3.44
C GLY A 55 -8.57 13.34 4.33
N LYS A 56 -9.76 13.69 3.83
CA LYS A 56 -10.80 14.37 4.62
C LYS A 56 -11.33 13.48 5.74
N MET A 57 -11.59 12.20 5.47
CA MET A 57 -12.01 11.23 6.49
C MET A 57 -10.96 11.06 7.59
N LEU A 58 -9.69 10.88 7.21
CA LEU A 58 -8.56 10.77 8.16
C LEU A 58 -8.44 12.04 9.01
N SER A 59 -8.56 13.21 8.39
CA SER A 59 -8.50 14.49 9.10
C SER A 59 -9.63 14.63 10.12
N MET A 60 -10.86 14.23 9.75
CA MET A 60 -12.00 14.25 10.66
C MET A 60 -11.81 13.30 11.86
N VAL A 61 -11.29 12.09 11.62
CA VAL A 61 -10.98 11.12 12.69
C VAL A 61 -9.86 11.66 13.59
N CYS A 62 -8.81 12.24 13.02
CA CYS A 62 -7.73 12.88 13.77
C CYS A 62 -8.25 14.02 14.64
N GLU A 63 -9.15 14.86 14.13
CA GLU A 63 -9.74 15.95 14.92
C GLU A 63 -10.63 15.44 16.06
N ARG A 64 -11.40 14.37 15.84
CA ARG A 64 -12.21 13.74 16.89
C ARG A 64 -11.33 13.21 18.03
N LEU A 65 -10.22 12.54 17.70
CA LEU A 65 -9.28 12.01 18.68
C LEU A 65 -8.46 13.11 19.37
N ALA A 66 -8.04 14.13 18.63
CA ALA A 66 -7.37 15.29 19.21
C ALA A 66 -8.30 16.05 20.19
N LYS A 67 -9.59 16.18 19.88
CA LYS A 67 -10.60 16.73 20.81
C LYS A 67 -10.79 15.85 22.04
N TRP A 68 -10.78 14.52 21.87
CA TRP A 68 -10.86 13.58 22.99
C TRP A 68 -9.64 13.71 23.94
N LEU A 69 -8.43 13.82 23.39
CA LEU A 69 -7.20 14.05 24.16
C LEU A 69 -7.16 15.44 24.82
N TYR A 70 -7.70 16.46 24.14
CA TYR A 70 -7.87 17.79 24.73
C TYR A 70 -8.77 17.76 25.97
N ARG A 71 -9.86 16.97 25.94
CA ARG A 71 -10.72 16.78 27.13
C ARG A 71 -10.01 16.12 28.31
N LYS A 72 -8.91 15.39 28.08
CA LYS A 72 -8.05 14.82 29.12
C LYS A 72 -6.98 15.81 29.63
N GLY A 73 -7.00 17.07 29.21
CA GLY A 73 -6.09 18.13 29.69
C GLY A 73 -4.82 18.34 28.85
N VAL A 74 -4.72 17.70 27.67
CA VAL A 74 -3.56 17.89 26.77
C VAL A 74 -3.72 19.18 25.97
N LYS A 75 -2.66 20.00 25.89
CA LYS A 75 -2.63 21.23 25.08
C LYS A 75 -2.98 20.96 23.61
N LYS A 76 -3.79 21.81 22.98
CA LYS A 76 -4.31 21.64 21.61
C LYS A 76 -3.23 21.42 20.54
N LYS A 77 -2.09 22.13 20.61
CA LYS A 77 -0.95 21.97 19.69
C LYS A 77 -0.31 20.58 19.84
N THR A 78 -0.01 20.18 21.08
CA THR A 78 0.58 18.86 21.39
C THR A 78 -0.38 17.71 21.08
N ALA A 79 -1.67 17.85 21.38
CA ALA A 79 -2.69 16.83 21.09
C ALA A 79 -2.82 16.55 19.60
N ARG A 80 -2.81 17.60 18.76
CA ARG A 80 -2.82 17.45 17.29
C ARG A 80 -1.56 16.76 16.79
N GLY A 81 -0.39 17.20 17.24
CA GLY A 81 0.89 16.59 16.87
C GLY A 81 0.97 15.11 17.26
N LEU A 82 0.61 14.78 18.51
CA LEU A 82 0.62 13.41 19.02
C LEU A 82 -0.36 12.50 18.28
N THR A 83 -1.58 12.98 18.02
CA THR A 83 -2.59 12.20 17.28
C THR A 83 -2.12 11.92 15.85
N LEU A 84 -1.59 12.93 15.15
CA LEU A 84 -1.05 12.77 13.80
C LEU A 84 0.14 11.81 13.77
N LEU A 85 1.07 11.95 14.72
CA LEU A 85 2.22 11.05 14.85
C LEU A 85 1.77 9.60 15.10
N PHE A 86 0.81 9.40 16.01
CA PHE A 86 0.25 8.09 16.30
C PHE A 86 -0.39 7.46 15.07
N PHE A 87 -1.24 8.19 14.33
CA PHE A 87 -1.84 7.68 13.09
C PHE A 87 -0.83 7.37 12.00
N LEU A 88 0.22 8.19 11.87
CA LEU A 88 1.27 8.00 10.88
C LEU A 88 2.08 6.73 11.20
N VAL A 89 2.53 6.56 12.44
CA VAL A 89 3.27 5.38 12.89
C VAL A 89 2.42 4.12 12.77
N MET A 90 1.17 4.16 13.26
CA MET A 90 0.24 3.03 13.13
C MET A 90 -0.08 2.71 11.68
N GLY A 91 -0.24 3.73 10.84
CA GLY A 91 -0.43 3.57 9.40
C GLY A 91 0.73 2.82 8.77
N ILE A 92 1.97 3.30 8.97
CA ILE A 92 3.17 2.65 8.44
C ILE A 92 3.29 1.20 8.93
N LEU A 93 3.07 0.95 10.23
CA LEU A 93 3.11 -0.40 10.79
C LEU A 93 2.08 -1.33 10.15
N VAL A 94 0.83 -0.89 10.02
CA VAL A 94 -0.23 -1.68 9.39
C VAL A 94 0.07 -1.93 7.91
N PHE A 95 0.51 -0.90 7.18
CA PHE A 95 0.86 -1.02 5.76
C PHE A 95 2.08 -1.91 5.52
N LEU A 96 3.02 -2.05 6.46
CA LEU A 96 4.15 -2.99 6.34
C LEU A 96 3.78 -4.41 6.82
N CYS A 97 3.10 -4.53 7.95
CA CYS A 97 2.81 -5.82 8.57
C CYS A 97 1.73 -6.61 7.81
N VAL A 98 0.66 -5.94 7.33
CA VAL A 98 -0.45 -6.64 6.67
C VAL A 98 0.00 -7.33 5.38
N PRO A 99 0.68 -6.66 4.43
CA PRO A 99 1.17 -7.32 3.22
C PRO A 99 2.25 -8.37 3.54
N SER A 100 3.14 -8.10 4.50
CA SER A 100 4.17 -9.07 4.92
C SER A 100 3.56 -10.39 5.41
N VAL A 101 2.51 -10.34 6.25
CA VAL A 101 1.82 -11.55 6.72
C VAL A 101 1.12 -12.29 5.57
N ILE A 102 0.54 -11.55 4.62
CA ILE A 102 -0.11 -12.11 3.44
C ILE A 102 0.92 -12.83 2.56
N ILE A 103 2.04 -12.16 2.24
CA ILE A 103 3.10 -12.70 1.37
C ILE A 103 3.77 -13.90 2.01
N ARG A 104 4.04 -13.86 3.33
CA ARG A 104 4.52 -15.02 4.08
C ARG A 104 3.60 -16.24 3.93
N LYS A 105 2.27 -16.05 3.96
CA LYS A 105 1.31 -17.15 3.80
C LYS A 105 1.21 -17.66 2.37
N ILE A 106 1.45 -16.80 1.38
CA ILE A 106 1.33 -17.15 -0.05
C ILE A 106 2.60 -17.85 -0.53
N GLU A 107 3.77 -17.26 -0.26
CA GLU A 107 5.06 -17.69 -0.79
C GLU A 107 5.86 -18.57 0.18
N GLY A 108 5.39 -18.72 1.43
CA GLY A 108 6.09 -19.48 2.46
C GLY A 108 7.39 -18.83 2.98
N TRP A 109 7.67 -17.59 2.60
CA TRP A 109 8.87 -16.85 3.01
C TRP A 109 8.94 -16.61 4.53
N SER A 110 10.16 -16.43 5.05
CA SER A 110 10.36 -16.00 6.43
C SER A 110 9.78 -14.59 6.67
N TYR A 111 9.48 -14.27 7.93
CA TYR A 111 8.91 -12.96 8.27
C TYR A 111 9.86 -11.80 7.92
N SER A 112 11.18 -12.03 8.07
CA SER A 112 12.23 -11.08 7.69
C SER A 112 12.24 -10.79 6.19
N GLU A 113 12.17 -11.82 5.34
CA GLU A 113 12.13 -11.66 3.88
C GLU A 113 10.86 -10.94 3.43
N ALA A 114 9.71 -11.31 4.00
CA ALA A 114 8.44 -10.70 3.67
C ALA A 114 8.36 -9.21 4.09
N ILE A 115 8.92 -8.84 5.25
CA ILE A 115 9.04 -7.43 5.65
C ILE A 115 9.99 -6.69 4.71
N TYR A 116 11.17 -7.25 4.42
CA TYR A 116 12.16 -6.63 3.55
C TYR A 116 11.57 -6.34 2.16
N PHE A 117 10.94 -7.33 1.54
CA PHE A 117 10.26 -7.16 0.26
C PHE A 117 9.14 -6.11 0.32
N THR A 118 8.33 -6.13 1.38
CA THR A 118 7.24 -5.14 1.55
C THR A 118 7.80 -3.74 1.73
N PHE A 119 8.89 -3.57 2.48
CA PHE A 119 9.54 -2.28 2.68
C PHE A 119 10.13 -1.73 1.38
N ILE A 120 10.92 -2.52 0.64
CA ILE A 120 11.53 -2.11 -0.64
C ILE A 120 10.45 -1.78 -1.68
N THR A 121 9.33 -2.49 -1.66
CA THR A 121 8.18 -2.24 -2.55
C THR A 121 7.41 -0.97 -2.16
N LEU A 122 7.14 -0.75 -0.87
CA LEU A 122 6.37 0.43 -0.41
C LEU A 122 7.19 1.71 -0.39
N SER A 123 8.49 1.61 -0.12
CA SER A 123 9.43 2.74 -0.20
C SER A 123 9.77 3.12 -1.64
N THR A 124 9.26 2.39 -2.63
CA THR A 124 9.55 2.58 -4.06
C THR A 124 11.02 2.43 -4.46
N ILE A 125 11.85 1.82 -3.60
CA ILE A 125 13.26 1.51 -3.90
C ILE A 125 13.35 0.44 -5.00
N GLY A 126 12.54 -0.62 -4.87
CA GLY A 126 12.32 -1.58 -5.94
C GLY A 126 13.56 -2.30 -6.49
N PHE A 127 14.47 -2.80 -5.64
CA PHE A 127 15.70 -3.50 -6.09
C PHE A 127 15.45 -4.67 -7.05
N GLY A 128 14.36 -5.42 -6.86
CA GLY A 128 13.94 -6.51 -7.74
C GLY A 128 14.64 -7.85 -7.48
N ASP A 129 15.31 -7.96 -6.34
CA ASP A 129 15.95 -9.17 -5.81
C ASP A 129 14.92 -10.23 -5.38
N TYR A 130 13.83 -9.80 -4.74
CA TYR A 130 12.70 -10.66 -4.40
C TYR A 130 11.51 -10.34 -5.32
N MET A 131 10.98 -11.35 -6.00
CA MET A 131 9.81 -11.23 -6.88
C MET A 131 8.81 -12.36 -6.60
N ILE A 132 7.54 -12.00 -6.48
CA ILE A 132 6.41 -12.93 -6.28
C ILE A 132 6.15 -13.70 -7.59
N GLY A 133 5.99 -15.02 -7.51
CA GLY A 133 5.60 -15.83 -8.68
C GLY A 133 6.72 -16.21 -9.65
N LYS A 134 7.99 -16.23 -9.23
CA LYS A 134 8.98 -17.06 -9.93
C LYS A 134 8.77 -18.50 -9.51
N GLU A 135 8.07 -19.28 -10.34
CA GLU A 135 8.16 -20.73 -10.24
C GLU A 135 9.63 -21.13 -10.40
N ALA A 136 10.19 -21.76 -9.38
CA ALA A 136 11.49 -22.41 -9.48
C ALA A 136 11.30 -23.64 -10.37
N THR A 137 11.50 -23.46 -11.68
CA THR A 137 11.62 -24.49 -12.75
C THR A 137 10.46 -25.45 -12.94
#